data_AF-A0A8J4X4R0-F1
#
_entry.id   AF-A0A8J4X4R0-F1
#
_cell.length_a   1.000
_cell.length_b   1.000
_cell.length_c   1.000
_cell.angle_alpha   90.00
_cell.angle_beta   90.00
_cell.angle_gamma   90.00
#
_symmetry.space_group_name_H-M   'P 1'
#
loop_
_entity.id
_entity.type
_entity.pdbx_description
1 polymer ?
#
loop_
_entity_poly.entity_id
_entity_poly.type
_entity_poly.pdbx_seq_one_letter_code
_entity_poly.pdbx_strand_id
1 'polypeptide(L)'
;MKASRDATIFIDLSFLSPEEEAIIQKVLVRDEDLKKHEIVRVRKLRETLPNQKELKVLSGEWFEDLKSKRYGRQPHVSAVVRSSMRWKKTA
;
A
#
# COMPACT_ATOMS: atom_id res chain seq x y z
N MET A 1 -24.63 -8.19 -10.48
CA MET A 1 -23.20 -8.26 -10.11
C MET A 1 -22.54 -6.97 -10.59
N LYS A 2 -22.36 -5.97 -9.72
CA LYS A 2 -21.71 -4.71 -10.12
C LYS A 2 -20.22 -5.00 -10.26
N ALA A 3 -19.70 -4.94 -11.48
CA ALA A 3 -18.27 -4.88 -11.73
C ALA A 3 -17.70 -3.77 -10.85
N SER A 4 -16.96 -4.16 -9.82
CA SER A 4 -16.20 -3.21 -9.02
C SER A 4 -15.22 -2.60 -10.00
N ARG A 5 -15.47 -1.33 -10.36
CA ARG A 5 -14.49 -0.55 -11.10
C ARG A 5 -13.32 -0.40 -10.13
N ASP A 6 -12.39 -1.35 -10.15
CA ASP A 6 -10.99 -1.08 -9.85
C ASP A 6 -10.52 -0.13 -10.97
N ALA A 7 -11.03 1.10 -10.92
CA ALA A 7 -10.50 2.20 -11.70
C ALA A 7 -9.07 2.32 -11.21
N THR A 8 -8.14 1.78 -12.01
CA THR A 8 -6.73 1.88 -11.72
C THR A 8 -6.44 3.37 -11.76
N ILE A 9 -6.32 3.98 -10.58
CA ILE A 9 -6.02 5.40 -10.46
C ILE A 9 -4.59 5.54 -10.96
N PHE A 10 -4.40 6.25 -12.06
CA PHE A 10 -3.09 6.61 -12.57
C PHE A 10 -2.86 8.08 -12.28
N ILE A 11 -1.70 8.38 -11.74
CA ILE A 11 -1.15 9.73 -11.68
C ILE A 11 -0.17 9.93 -12.85
N ASP A 12 -0.17 11.13 -13.42
CA ASP A 12 0.82 11.50 -14.42
C ASP A 12 2.19 11.68 -13.76
N LEU A 13 3.19 10.98 -14.28
CA LEU A 13 4.59 11.01 -13.84
C LEU A 13 5.56 11.24 -15.02
N SER A 14 5.03 11.69 -16.16
CA SER A 14 5.79 11.93 -17.39
C SER A 14 6.90 12.98 -17.20
N PHE A 15 6.67 13.96 -16.33
CA PHE A 15 7.60 15.05 -16.02
C PHE A 15 8.85 14.62 -15.24
N LEU A 16 8.87 13.42 -14.64
CA LEU A 16 10.01 12.97 -13.83
C LEU A 16 11.23 12.69 -14.71
N SER A 17 12.39 13.19 -14.28
CA SER A 17 13.68 12.78 -14.86
C SER A 17 14.00 11.32 -14.50
N PRO A 18 14.91 10.66 -15.26
CA PRO A 18 15.37 9.31 -14.92
C PRO A 18 15.95 9.19 -13.51
N GLU A 19 16.66 10.23 -13.05
CA GLU A 19 17.27 10.29 -11.73
C GLU A 19 16.19 10.38 -10.63
N GLU A 20 15.18 11.23 -10.82
CA GLU A 20 14.06 11.38 -9.89
C GLU A 20 13.24 10.09 -9.79
N GLU A 21 12.95 9.46 -10.93
CA GLU A 21 12.25 8.18 -11.00
C GLU A 21 13.03 7.09 -10.22
N ALA A 22 14.35 7.02 -10.39
CA ALA A 22 15.19 6.07 -9.68
C ALA A 22 15.19 6.28 -8.15
N ILE A 23 15.16 7.54 -7.69
CA ILE A 23 15.06 7.87 -6.26
C ILE A 23 13.72 7.38 -5.69
N ILE A 24 12.61 7.67 -6.37
CA ILE A 24 11.29 7.23 -5.94
C ILE A 24 11.20 5.70 -5.95
N GLN A 25 11.75 5.03 -6.96
CA GLN A 25 11.78 3.57 -7.01
C GLN A 25 12.51 2.96 -5.80
N LYS A 26 13.64 3.55 -5.38
CA LYS A 26 14.35 3.11 -4.15
C LYS A 26 13.50 3.26 -2.89
N VAL A 27 12.66 4.30 -2.80
CA VAL A 27 11.70 4.45 -1.68
C VAL A 27 10.66 3.33 -1.72
N LEU A 28 10.12 3.02 -2.90
CA LEU A 28 9.09 1.99 -3.07
C LEU A 28 9.60 0.58 -2.73
N VAL A 29 10.87 0.27 -3.04
CA VAL A 29 11.50 -1.00 -2.65
C VAL A 29 11.63 -1.10 -1.13
N ARG A 30 12.08 -0.04 -0.46
CA ARG A 30 12.17 -0.01 1.01
C ARG A 30 10.81 -0.15 1.68
N ASP A 31 9.76 0.45 1.12
CA ASP A 31 8.36 0.27 1.58
C ASP A 31 7.90 -1.18 1.45
N GLU A 32 8.24 -1.88 0.37
CA GLU A 32 7.91 -3.30 0.20
C GLU A 32 8.61 -4.17 1.23
N ASP A 33 9.90 -3.94 1.46
CA ASP A 33 10.65 -4.70 2.44
C ASP A 33 10.13 -4.44 3.85
N LEU A 34 9.81 -3.19 4.20
CA LEU A 34 9.17 -2.86 5.47
C LEU A 34 7.83 -3.60 5.64
N LYS A 35 6.99 -3.63 4.59
CA LYS A 35 5.71 -4.35 4.62
C LYS A 35 5.87 -5.86 4.81
N LYS A 36 6.90 -6.48 4.22
CA LYS A 36 7.20 -7.91 4.44
C LYS A 36 7.53 -8.18 5.91
N HIS A 37 8.36 -7.34 6.53
CA HIS A 37 8.68 -7.46 7.95
C HIS A 37 7.44 -7.27 8.82
N GLU A 38 6.59 -6.33 8.46
CA GLU A 38 5.34 -6.06 9.18
C GLU A 38 4.36 -7.24 9.11
N ILE A 39 4.20 -7.88 7.95
CA ILE A 39 3.37 -9.09 7.81
C ILE A 39 3.85 -10.19 8.77
N VAL A 40 5.17 -10.40 8.85
CA VAL A 40 5.74 -11.40 9.75
C VAL A 40 5.51 -11.01 11.22
N ARG A 41 5.68 -9.73 11.57
CA ARG A 41 5.44 -9.21 12.92
C ARG A 41 3.98 -9.40 13.34
N VAL A 42 3.03 -9.02 12.49
CA VAL A 42 1.59 -9.16 12.77
C VAL A 42 1.19 -10.63 12.88
N ARG A 43 1.75 -11.51 12.04
CA ARG A 43 1.52 -12.96 12.18
C ARG A 43 1.93 -13.46 13.56
N LYS A 44 3.15 -13.13 14.01
CA LYS A 44 3.62 -13.51 15.35
C LYS A 44 2.73 -12.94 16.45
N LEU A 45 2.32 -11.68 16.33
CA LEU A 45 1.41 -11.06 17.30
C LEU A 45 0.09 -11.82 17.44
N ARG A 46 -0.49 -12.28 16.32
CA ARG A 46 -1.73 -13.08 16.33
C ARG A 46 -1.56 -14.44 17.00
N GLU A 47 -0.36 -15.02 16.92
CA GLU A 47 -0.03 -16.29 17.57
C GLU A 47 0.21 -16.12 19.08
N THR A 48 0.77 -14.98 19.51
CA THR A 48 1.18 -14.75 20.91
C THR A 48 0.18 -14.00 21.78
N LEU A 49 -0.69 -13.16 21.20
CA LEU A 49 -1.61 -12.30 21.96
C LEU A 49 -3.06 -12.78 21.84
N PRO A 50 -3.67 -13.28 22.93
CA PRO A 50 -5.06 -13.73 22.92
C PRO A 50 -6.07 -12.57 22.99
N ASN A 51 -5.65 -11.39 23.48
CA ASN A 51 -6.52 -10.23 23.62
C ASN A 51 -6.79 -9.57 22.25
N GLN A 52 -8.00 -9.76 21.73
CA GLN A 52 -8.40 -9.24 20.43
C GLN A 52 -8.40 -7.71 20.34
N LYS A 53 -8.74 -6.99 21.42
CA LYS A 53 -8.76 -5.52 21.40
C LYS A 53 -7.36 -4.95 21.26
N GLU A 54 -6.42 -5.52 22.01
CA GLU A 54 -5.02 -5.13 21.98
C GLU A 54 -4.35 -5.53 20.67
N LEU A 55 -4.64 -6.73 20.17
CA LEU A 55 -4.18 -7.21 18.88
C LEU A 55 -4.60 -6.25 17.75
N LYS A 56 -5.86 -5.77 17.76
CA LYS A 56 -6.36 -4.81 16.76
C LYS A 56 -5.62 -3.47 16.79
N VAL A 57 -5.21 -3.02 17.96
CA VAL A 57 -4.41 -1.80 18.13
C VAL A 57 -2.99 -2.02 17.60
N LEU A 58 -2.32 -3.08 18.04
CA LEU A 58 -0.91 -3.36 17.72
C LEU A 58 -0.68 -3.78 16.26
N SER A 59 -1.67 -4.40 15.61
CA SER A 59 -1.63 -4.75 14.20
C SER A 59 -1.97 -3.58 13.27
N GLY A 60 -2.48 -2.46 13.82
CA GLY A 60 -2.95 -1.33 13.02
C GLY A 60 -4.30 -1.53 12.32
N GLU A 61 -4.97 -2.67 12.53
CA GLU A 61 -6.28 -2.96 11.93
C GLU A 61 -7.34 -1.89 12.25
N TRP A 62 -7.26 -1.27 13.43
CA TRP A 62 -8.14 -0.15 13.80
C TRP A 62 -8.08 1.02 12.80
N PHE A 63 -6.89 1.28 12.22
CA PHE A 63 -6.69 2.38 11.29
C PHE A 63 -7.23 2.03 9.90
N GLU A 64 -7.01 0.80 9.44
CA GLU A 64 -7.57 0.35 8.15
C GLU A 64 -9.10 0.32 8.18
N ASP A 65 -9.72 -0.06 9.30
CA ASP A 65 -11.17 0.04 9.49
C ASP A 65 -11.66 1.49 9.39
N LEU A 66 -10.98 2.42 10.08
CA LEU A 66 -11.33 3.83 10.07
C LEU A 66 -11.19 4.43 8.66
N LYS A 67 -10.10 4.11 7.99
CA LYS A 67 -9.80 4.54 6.62
C LYS A 67 -10.83 3.99 5.63
N SER A 68 -11.17 2.70 5.73
CA SER A 68 -12.19 2.06 4.90
C SER A 68 -13.59 2.66 5.14
N LYS A 69 -13.95 2.97 6.38
CA LYS A 69 -15.22 3.64 6.69
C LYS A 69 -15.31 5.04 6.08
N ARG A 70 -14.21 5.79 6.09
CA ARG A 70 -14.19 7.18 5.61
C ARG A 70 -14.07 7.27 4.08
N TYR A 71 -13.20 6.46 3.49
CA TYR A 71 -12.81 6.60 2.08
C TYR A 71 -13.21 5.38 1.22
N GLY A 72 -13.80 4.35 1.81
CA GLY A 72 -14.04 3.08 1.13
C GLY A 72 -12.74 2.31 0.85
N ARG A 73 -12.85 1.29 0.00
CA ARG A 73 -11.69 0.53 -0.47
C ARG A 73 -10.88 1.38 -1.45
N GLN A 74 -9.73 1.86 -1.00
CA GLN A 74 -8.81 2.64 -1.82
C GLN A 74 -7.58 1.80 -2.19
N PRO A 75 -7.06 1.92 -3.43
CA PRO A 75 -5.79 1.31 -3.77
C PRO A 75 -4.66 1.91 -2.91
N HIS A 76 -3.64 1.10 -2.61
CA HIS A 76 -2.46 1.64 -1.95
C HIS A 76 -1.77 2.66 -2.85
N VAL A 77 -1.39 3.81 -2.29
CA VAL A 77 -0.67 4.85 -3.04
C VAL A 77 0.61 4.30 -3.67
N SER A 78 1.38 3.46 -2.96
CA SER A 78 2.58 2.85 -3.57
C SER A 78 2.25 1.92 -4.73
N ALA A 79 1.07 1.28 -4.76
CA ALA A 79 0.63 0.51 -5.91
C ALA A 79 0.26 1.41 -7.10
N VAL A 80 -0.45 2.52 -6.84
CA VAL A 80 -0.77 3.55 -7.85
C VAL A 80 0.49 4.11 -8.49
N VAL A 81 1.47 4.53 -7.69
CA VAL A 81 2.75 5.09 -8.18
C VAL A 81 3.51 4.06 -9.03
N ARG A 82 3.62 2.80 -8.58
CA ARG A 82 4.28 1.74 -9.36
C ARG A 82 3.59 1.50 -10.71
N SER A 83 2.26 1.44 -10.72
CA SER A 83 1.48 1.24 -11.94
C SER A 83 1.63 2.41 -12.91
N SER A 84 1.63 3.65 -12.41
CA SER A 84 1.90 4.86 -13.20
C SER A 84 3.30 4.88 -13.82
N MET A 85 4.33 4.51 -13.06
CA MET A 85 5.70 4.43 -13.58
C MET A 85 5.86 3.35 -14.66
N ARG A 86 5.15 2.23 -14.54
CA ARG A 86 5.14 1.17 -15.57
C ARG A 86 4.50 1.65 -16.86
N TRP A 87 3.39 2.40 -16.79
CA TRP A 87 2.71 2.93 -17.98
C TRP A 87 3.64 3.85 -18.80
N LYS A 88 4.38 4.76 -18.14
CA LYS A 88 5.32 5.67 -18.81
C LYS A 88 6.32 4.96 -19.72
N LYS A 89 6.69 3.71 -19.40
CA LYS A 89 7.65 2.92 -20.20
C LYS A 89 7.06 2.32 -21.47
N THR A 90 5.73 2.33 -21.62
CA THR A 90 4.99 1.75 -22.75
C THR A 90 4.32 2.79 -23.67
N ALA A 91 4.37 4.07 -23.30
CA ALA A 91 3.94 5.19 -24.15
C ALA A 91 5.17 5.78 -24.86
#